data_AF-A0A2E2Q044-F1
#
_entry.id   AF-A0A2E2Q044-F1
#
_cell.length_a   1.000
_cell.length_b   1.000
_cell.length_c   1.000
_cell.angle_alpha   90.00
_cell.angle_beta   90.00
_cell.angle_gamma   90.00
#
_symmetry.space_group_name_H-M   'P 1'
#
loop_
_entity.id
_entity.type
_entity.pdbx_description
1 polymer ?
#
loop_
_entity_poly.entity_id
_entity_poly.type
_entity_poly.pdbx_seq_one_letter_code
_entity_poly.pdbx_strand_id
1 'polypeptide(L)'
;MSDDAVTPSQLRADIYRLIDQVLETGEPLSIDRRGRRLRLVPDVPTSKLDRLTPLDDLIVGDPDDLVSMDWSGHWDPETALMS
;
A
#
# COMPACT_ATOMS: atom_id res chain seq x y z
N MET A 1 -19.57 3.81 9.77
CA MET A 1 -18.55 4.46 8.93
C MET A 1 -19.30 5.05 7.75
N SER A 2 -19.53 6.37 7.77
CA SER A 2 -20.23 7.06 6.68
C SER A 2 -19.20 7.42 5.61
N ASP A 3 -19.38 6.89 4.40
CA ASP A 3 -18.56 7.17 3.21
C ASP A 3 -18.92 8.58 2.72
N ASP A 4 -18.00 9.54 2.83
CA ASP A 4 -18.22 10.94 2.47
C ASP A 4 -18.06 11.12 0.94
N ALA A 5 -19.09 10.72 0.19
CA ALA A 5 -19.07 10.73 -1.26
C ALA A 5 -19.53 12.09 -1.83
N VAL A 6 -18.67 12.76 -2.60
CA VAL A 6 -18.98 14.03 -3.28
C VAL A 6 -19.70 13.81 -4.60
N THR A 7 -20.68 14.66 -4.91
CA THR A 7 -21.40 14.58 -6.18
C THR A 7 -20.57 15.12 -7.36
N PRO A 8 -20.83 14.70 -8.60
CA PRO A 8 -20.10 15.14 -9.80
C PRO A 8 -20.20 16.65 -10.08
N SER A 9 -21.30 17.27 -9.65
CA SER A 9 -21.53 18.71 -9.78
C SER A 9 -20.67 19.50 -8.81
N GLN A 10 -20.53 19.01 -7.57
CA GLN A 10 -19.61 19.53 -6.55
C GLN A 10 -18.16 19.30 -6.98
N LEU A 11 -17.84 18.11 -7.51
CA LEU A 11 -16.53 17.82 -8.08
C LEU A 11 -16.15 18.84 -9.15
N ARG A 12 -17.07 19.26 -10.04
CA ARG A 12 -16.76 20.24 -11.08
C ARG A 12 -16.55 21.67 -10.54
N ALA A 13 -17.26 22.05 -9.48
CA ALA A 13 -17.10 23.37 -8.85
C ALA A 13 -15.80 23.48 -8.07
N ASP A 14 -15.38 22.37 -7.44
CA ASP A 14 -14.26 22.33 -6.50
C ASP A 14 -13.10 21.44 -6.99
N ILE A 15 -13.03 21.13 -8.29
CA ILE A 15 -12.12 20.10 -8.83
C ILE A 15 -10.66 20.35 -8.41
N TYR A 16 -10.21 21.61 -8.49
CA TYR A 16 -8.85 21.97 -8.14
C TYR A 16 -8.61 21.85 -6.64
N ARG A 17 -9.52 22.37 -5.80
CA ARG A 17 -9.43 22.25 -4.33
C ARG A 17 -9.37 20.79 -3.87
N LEU A 18 -10.17 19.92 -4.49
CA LEU A 18 -10.20 18.48 -4.18
C LEU A 18 -8.94 17.75 -4.67
N ILE A 19 -8.40 18.14 -5.82
CA ILE A 19 -7.10 17.64 -6.29
C ILE A 19 -5.99 18.06 -5.32
N ASP A 20 -5.95 19.34 -4.95
CA ASP A 20 -4.95 19.88 -4.02
C ASP A 20 -5.02 19.17 -2.67
N GLN A 21 -6.22 18.93 -2.13
CA GLN A 21 -6.41 18.17 -0.90
C GLN A 21 -5.86 16.74 -0.99
N VAL A 22 -6.11 16.03 -2.10
CA VAL A 22 -5.60 14.67 -2.31
C VAL A 22 -4.07 14.66 -2.44
N LEU A 23 -3.49 15.68 -3.08
CA LEU A 23 -2.05 15.84 -3.20
C LEU A 23 -1.38 16.22 -1.87
N GLU A 24 -2.01 17.06 -1.05
CA GLU A 24 -1.50 17.50 0.25
C GLU A 24 -1.59 16.41 1.33
N THR A 25 -2.71 15.69 1.38
CA THR A 25 -2.97 14.70 2.44
C THR A 25 -2.49 13.30 2.07
N GLY A 26 -2.41 12.98 0.78
CA GLY A 26 -2.19 11.63 0.28
C GLY A 26 -3.42 10.71 0.41
N GLU A 27 -4.53 11.19 0.97
CA GLU A 27 -5.72 10.38 1.20
C GLU A 27 -6.56 10.23 -0.09
N PRO A 28 -6.98 9.01 -0.47
CA PRO A 28 -7.82 8.79 -1.64
C PRO A 28 -9.23 9.38 -1.52
N LEU A 29 -9.67 10.10 -2.54
CA LEU A 29 -11.04 10.62 -2.64
C LEU A 29 -11.93 9.70 -3.47
N SER A 30 -13.10 9.31 -2.94
CA SER A 30 -14.10 8.53 -3.68
C SER A 30 -15.15 9.43 -4.34
N ILE A 31 -15.50 9.11 -5.59
CA ILE A 31 -16.43 9.89 -6.43
C ILE A 31 -17.50 8.95 -6.99
N ASP A 32 -18.77 9.20 -6.67
CA ASP A 32 -19.89 8.40 -7.19
C ASP A 32 -20.56 9.10 -8.39
N ARG A 33 -20.58 8.43 -9.55
CA ARG A 33 -21.18 8.92 -10.80
C ARG A 33 -21.98 7.83 -11.49
N ARG A 34 -23.28 8.08 -11.76
CA ARG A 34 -24.15 7.16 -12.53
C ARG A 34 -24.14 5.73 -11.96
N GLY A 35 -24.18 5.61 -10.63
CA GLY A 35 -24.13 4.31 -9.94
C GLY A 35 -22.76 3.61 -9.96
N ARG A 36 -21.71 4.30 -10.40
CA ARG A 36 -20.33 3.79 -10.44
C ARG A 36 -19.47 4.60 -9.49
N ARG A 37 -18.56 3.92 -8.78
CA ARG A 37 -17.57 4.53 -7.91
C ARG A 37 -16.23 4.68 -8.62
N LEU A 38 -15.66 5.87 -8.57
CA LEU A 38 -14.32 6.22 -9.03
C LEU A 38 -13.48 6.62 -7.83
N ARG A 39 -12.15 6.52 -7.94
CA ARG A 39 -11.23 6.94 -6.88
C ARG A 39 -10.15 7.85 -7.49
N LEU A 40 -9.97 9.02 -6.91
CA LEU A 40 -8.86 9.92 -7.21
C LEU A 40 -7.75 9.60 -6.20
N VAL A 41 -6.59 9.21 -6.73
CA VAL A 41 -5.40 8.87 -5.94
C VAL A 41 -4.21 9.67 -6.46
N PRO A 42 -3.30 10.10 -5.58
CA PRO A 42 -2.06 10.72 -6.02
C PRO A 42 -1.20 9.67 -6.75
N ASP A 43 -0.71 10.01 -7.93
CA ASP A 43 0.18 9.14 -8.71
C ASP A 43 1.62 9.30 -8.23
N VAL A 44 1.86 8.91 -6.98
CA VAL A 44 3.19 8.88 -6.36
C VAL A 44 3.74 7.46 -6.42
N PRO A 45 5.02 7.28 -6.80
CA PRO A 45 5.66 5.99 -6.79
C PRO A 45 5.75 5.50 -5.33
N THR A 46 4.80 4.67 -4.92
CA THR A 46 4.89 3.94 -3.65
C THR A 46 5.85 2.78 -3.87
N SER A 47 6.91 2.68 -3.07
CA SER A 47 7.71 1.45 -3.08
C SER A 47 6.79 0.29 -2.69
N LYS A 48 6.94 -0.87 -3.33
CA LYS A 48 6.21 -2.08 -2.90
C LYS A 48 6.49 -2.38 -1.43
N LEU A 49 7.67 -2.02 -0.94
CA LEU A 49 8.08 -2.21 0.45
C LEU A 49 7.36 -1.25 1.41
N ASP A 50 6.98 -0.04 0.98
CA ASP A 50 6.27 0.93 1.83
C ASP A 50 4.86 0.44 2.22
N ARG A 51 4.35 -0.59 1.53
CA ARG A 51 3.06 -1.23 1.82
C ARG A 51 3.19 -2.37 2.85
N LEU A 52 4.40 -2.76 3.22
CA LEU A 52 4.60 -3.83 4.19
C LEU A 52 4.22 -3.31 5.58
N THR A 53 3.23 -3.97 6.19
CA THR A 53 2.94 -3.77 7.60
C THR A 53 4.02 -4.49 8.42
N PRO A 54 4.70 -3.80 9.37
CA PRO A 54 5.63 -4.45 10.28
C PRO A 54 4.95 -5.61 11.02
N LEU A 55 5.65 -6.72 11.16
CA LEU A 55 5.23 -7.85 11.98
C LEU A 55 6.13 -7.91 13.20
N ASP A 56 5.66 -7.33 14.31
CA ASP A 56 6.44 -7.18 15.54
C ASP A 56 6.72 -8.53 16.24
N ASP A 57 5.82 -9.51 16.08
CA ASP A 57 5.90 -10.83 16.71
C ASP A 57 6.23 -11.95 15.71
N LEU A 58 6.99 -11.65 14.65
CA LEU A 58 7.31 -12.62 13.60
C LEU A 58 8.21 -13.77 14.10
N ILE A 59 9.10 -13.49 15.05
CA ILE A 59 10.07 -14.46 15.55
C ILE A 59 9.48 -15.16 16.77
N VAL A 60 9.29 -16.47 16.67
CA VAL A 60 8.90 -17.32 17.79
C VAL A 60 10.17 -17.84 18.47
N GLY A 61 10.54 -17.26 19.62
CA GLY A 61 11.74 -17.62 20.37
C GLY A 61 12.73 -16.46 20.49
N ASP A 62 13.99 -16.77 20.77
CA ASP A 62 15.06 -15.77 20.85
C ASP A 62 15.58 -15.45 19.43
N PRO A 63 15.54 -14.19 18.97
CA PRO A 63 16.12 -13.79 17.69
C PRO A 63 17.61 -14.14 17.54
N ASP A 64 18.38 -14.18 18.64
CA ASP A 64 19.81 -14.50 18.58
C ASP A 64 20.06 -15.96 18.15
N ASP A 65 19.08 -16.85 18.34
CA ASP A 65 19.16 -18.23 17.88
C ASP A 65 19.25 -18.29 16.34
N LEU A 66 18.54 -17.41 15.63
CA LEU A 66 18.52 -17.37 14.16
C LEU A 66 19.89 -17.03 13.56
N VAL A 67 20.67 -16.20 14.25
CA VAL A 67 22.03 -15.79 13.81
C VAL A 67 22.99 -16.98 13.88
N SER A 68 22.79 -17.86 14.86
CA SER A 68 23.63 -19.04 15.09
C SER A 68 23.24 -20.27 14.25
N MET A 69 22.09 -20.23 13.57
CA MET A 69 21.62 -21.32 12.73
C MET A 69 22.53 -21.53 11.51
N ASP A 70 22.97 -22.78 11.33
CA ASP A 70 23.68 -23.21 10.12
C ASP A 70 22.69 -23.61 9.01
N TRP A 71 22.74 -22.88 7.90
CA TRP A 71 21.88 -23.08 6.74
C TRP A 71 22.60 -23.79 5.58
N SER A 72 23.89 -24.11 5.73
CA SER A 72 24.72 -24.63 4.64
C SER A 72 24.21 -25.95 4.05
N GLY A 73 23.58 -26.80 4.88
CA GLY A 73 22.98 -28.08 4.45
C GLY A 73 21.59 -27.98 3.82
N HIS A 74 20.93 -26.82 3.89
CA HIS A 74 19.58 -26.58 3.35
C HIS A 74 19.58 -25.78 2.04
N TRP A 75 20.76 -25.33 1.60
CA TRP A 75 20.93 -24.65 0.34
C TRP A 75 21.09 -25.66 -0.80
N ASP A 76 20.14 -25.66 -1.74
CA ASP A 76 20.25 -26.42 -2.99
C ASP A 76 20.73 -25.51 -4.14
N PRO A 77 22.00 -25.62 -4.56
CA PRO A 77 22.55 -24.79 -5.63
C PRO A 77 21.96 -25.08 -7.01
N GLU A 78 21.36 -26.26 -7.26
CA GLU A 78 20.74 -26.56 -8.57
C GLU A 78 19.48 -25.70 -8.80
N THR A 79 18.75 -25.38 -7.73
CA THR A 79 17.55 -24.53 -7.79
C THR A 79 17.87 -23.07 -8.13
N ALA A 80 19.06 -22.56 -7.74
CA ALA A 80 19.46 -21.16 -7.94
C ALA A 80 19.94 -20.83 -9.37
N LEU A 81 20.27 -21.85 -10.17
CA LEU A 81 20.81 -21.68 -11.53
C LEU A 81 19.72 -21.69 -12.63
N MET A 82 18.47 -21.99 -12.29
CA MET A 82 17.36 -22.11 -13.25
C MET A 82 16.43 -20.87 -13.31
N SER A 83 16.80 -19.76 -12.66
CA SER A 83 16.02 -18.51 -12.58
C SER A 83 16.68 -17.31 -13.23
#